data_AF-B5CT46-F1
#
_entry.id   AF-B5CT46-F1
#
_cell.length_a   1.000
_cell.length_b   1.000
_cell.length_c   1.000
_cell.angle_alpha   90.00
_cell.angle_beta   90.00
_cell.angle_gamma   90.00
#
_symmetry.space_group_name_H-M   'P 1'
#
loop_
_entity.id
_entity.type
_entity.pdbx_description
1 polymer ?
#
loop_
_entity_poly.entity_id
_entity_poly.type
_entity_poly.pdbx_seq_one_letter_code
_entity_poly.pdbx_strand_id
1 'polypeptide(L)' 'MSAYKDKTQGIWYVSFRYIDWTGKKTQKLKRGFNGQENEVKNTMHR' A
#
# COMPACT_ATOMS: atom_id res chain seq x y z
N MET A 1 -6.71 -3.54 3.44
CA MET A 1 -5.41 -2.93 3.11
C MET A 1 -4.60 -2.77 4.39
N SER A 2 -3.27 -2.85 4.33
CA SER A 2 -2.39 -2.49 5.44
C SER A 2 -1.30 -1.53 4.95
N ALA A 3 -1.04 -0.47 5.71
CA ALA A 3 0.17 0.33 5.56
C ALA A 3 1.17 0.05 6.66
N TYR A 4 2.42 0.17 6.29
CA TYR A 4 3.55 0.15 7.19
C TYR A 4 4.51 1.28 6.78
N LYS A 5 5.09 1.95 7.77
CA LYS A 5 6.10 2.98 7.56
C LYS A 5 7.48 2.39 7.80
N ASP A 6 8.36 2.47 6.81
CA ASP A 6 9.76 2.19 7.02
C ASP A 6 10.39 3.35 7.81
N LYS A 7 10.82 3.03 9.03
CA LYS A 7 11.38 3.99 9.98
C LYS A 7 12.75 4.50 9.53
N THR A 8 13.45 3.77 8.66
CA THR A 8 14.81 4.12 8.22
C THR A 8 14.82 5.16 7.12
N GLN A 9 13.91 5.05 6.15
CA GLN A 9 13.85 5.96 4.99
C GLN A 9 12.67 6.93 5.04
N GLY A 10 11.76 6.79 6.00
CA GLY A 10 10.53 7.60 6.08
C GLY A 10 9.53 7.32 4.95
N ILE A 11 9.74 6.25 4.19
CA ILE A 11 8.89 5.83 3.07
C ILE A 11 7.73 5.02 3.60
N TRP A 12 6.53 5.33 3.10
CA TRP A 12 5.35 4.52 3.38
C TRP A 12 5.13 3.43 2.33
N TYR A 13 4.70 2.28 2.81
CA TYR A 13 4.37 1.11 2.02
C TYR A 13 2.89 0.80 2.20
N VAL A 14 2.19 0.56 1.10
CA VAL A 14 0.79 0.13 1.11
C VAL A 14 0.69 -1.23 0.43
N SER A 15 0.09 -2.20 1.14
CA SER A 15 -0.25 -3.49 0.58
C SER A 15 -1.77 -3.65 0.45
N PHE A 16 -2.18 -4.14 -0.72
CA PHE A 16 -3.56 -4.51 -0.99
C PHE A 16 -3.60 -5.92 -1.54
N ARG A 17 -4.56 -6.68 -1.04
CA ARG A 17 -4.86 -8.03 -1.51
C ARG A 17 -6.11 -7.96 -2.37
N TYR A 18 -6.08 -8.66 -3.49
CA TYR A 18 -7.23 -8.80 -4.37
C TYR A 18 -7.26 -10.21 -4.95
N ILE A 19 -8.44 -10.63 -5.40
CA ILE A 19 -8.62 -11.86 -6.16
C ILE A 19 -8.59 -11.44 -7.62
N ASP A 20 -7.71 -12.05 -8.42
CA ASP A 20 -7.70 -11.78 -9.84
C ASP A 20 -8.91 -12.43 -10.55
N TRP A 21 -9.09 -12.13 -11.82
CA TRP A 21 -10.17 -12.70 -12.62
C TRP A 21 -10.06 -14.23 -12.80
N THR A 22 -8.91 -14.84 -12.48
CA THR A 22 -8.70 -16.30 -12.47
C THR A 22 -9.01 -16.95 -11.12
N GLY A 23 -9.38 -16.15 -10.10
CA GLY A 23 -9.65 -16.63 -8.74
C GLY A 23 -8.41 -16.74 -7.85
N LYS A 24 -7.22 -16.33 -8.32
CA LYS A 24 -5.99 -16.38 -7.53
C LYS A 24 -5.88 -15.21 -6.57
N LYS A 25 -5.58 -15.51 -5.31
CA LYS A 25 -5.28 -14.52 -4.28
C LYS A 25 -3.92 -13.89 -4.55
N THR A 26 -3.93 -12.62 -4.91
CA THR A 26 -2.73 -11.85 -5.24
C THR A 26 -2.55 -10.72 -4.24
N GLN A 27 -1.28 -10.38 -3.97
CA GLN A 27 -0.91 -9.22 -3.16
C GLN A 27 -0.09 -8.26 -4.02
N LYS A 28 -0.49 -6.99 -4.04
CA LYS A 28 0.26 -5.93 -4.69
C LYS A 28 0.74 -4.93 -3.64
N LEU A 29 1.99 -4.54 -3.79
CA LEU A 29 2.69 -3.64 -2.89
C LEU A 29 3.07 -2.38 -3.66
N LYS A 30 2.56 -1.23 -3.22
CA LYS A 30 2.90 0.07 -3.79
C LYS A 30 3.91 0.75 -2.86
N ARG A 31 5.03 1.18 -3.44
CA ARG A 31 6.15 1.86 -2.77
C ARG A 31 6.22 3.32 -3.25
N GLY A 32 6.88 4.19 -2.49
CA GLY A 32 7.30 5.51 -2.97
C GLY A 32 6.50 6.71 -2.45
N PHE A 33 5.72 6.56 -1.39
CA PHE A 33 5.10 7.71 -0.74
C PHE A 33 6.13 8.39 0.16
N ASN A 34 6.76 9.45 -0.37
CA ASN A 34 7.69 10.31 0.36
C ASN A 34 6.91 11.12 1.39
N GLY A 35 6.82 10.61 2.63
CA GLY A 35 6.40 11.36 3.81
C GLY A 35 4.94 11.84 3.89
N GLN A 36 4.17 11.83 2.80
CA GLN A 36 2.79 12.29 2.81
C GLN A 36 1.84 11.19 3.29
N GLU A 37 1.68 11.09 4.61
CA GLU A 37 0.70 10.21 5.27
C GLU A 37 -0.72 10.38 4.69
N ASN A 38 -1.07 11.60 4.25
CA ASN A 38 -2.35 11.87 3.59
C ASN A 38 -2.51 11.16 2.24
N GLU A 39 -1.42 10.99 1.48
CA GLU A 39 -1.45 10.29 0.19
C GLU A 39 -1.66 8.78 0.40
N VAL A 40 -1.03 8.24 1.43
CA VAL A 40 -1.22 6.85 1.89
C VAL A 40 -2.67 6.62 2.30
N LYS A 41 -3.26 7.51 3.11
CA LYS A 41 -4.67 7.42 3.54
C LYS A 41 -5.65 7.52 2.37
N ASN A 42 -5.41 8.41 1.40
CA ASN A 42 -6.27 8.55 0.23
C ASN A 42 -6.23 7.30 -0.68
N THR A 43 -5.10 6.59 -0.74
CA THR A 43 -5.00 5.31 -1.47
C THR A 43 -5.64 4.11 -0.77
N MET A 44 -5.97 4.21 0.52
CA MET A 44 -6.70 3.15 1.21
C MET A 44 -8.21 3.30 1.16
N HIS A 45 -8.70 4.52 0.96
CA HIS A 45 -10.13 4.84 0.93
C HIS A 45 -10.73 4.87 -0.49
N ARG A 46 -9.90 4.76 -1.53
CA ARG A 46 -10.32 4.52 -2.92
C ARG A 46 -10.24 3.04 -3.27
#